data_AF-A0A2C6L205-F1
#
_entry.id   AF-A0A2C6L205-F1
#
_cell.length_a   1.000
_cell.length_b   1.000
_cell.length_c   1.000
_cell.angle_alpha   90.00
_cell.angle_beta   90.00
_cell.angle_gamma   90.00
#
_symmetry.space_group_name_H-M   'P 1'
#
loop_
_entity.id
_entity.type
_entity.pdbx_description
1 polymer ?
#
loop_
_entity_poly.entity_id
_entity_poly.type
_entity_poly.pdbx_seq_one_letter_code
_entity_poly.pdbx_strand_id
1 'polypeptide(L)' 'MTIYEAIQLIKQIGFNVRPVPGTSSYMIETPEGKISWLKEKTMLQLVTSLKDNPNHLRTTLNEIL' A
#
# COMPACT_ATOMS: atom_id res chain seq x y z
N MET A 1 -3.20 2.10 13.68
CA MET A 1 -3.52 2.45 12.28
C MET A 1 -4.50 1.42 11.77
N THR A 2 -5.61 1.87 11.20
CA THR A 2 -6.63 1.03 10.57
C THR A 2 -6.26 0.74 9.12
N ILE A 3 -6.90 -0.27 8.52
CA ILE A 3 -6.72 -0.57 7.10
C ILE A 3 -7.19 0.56 6.19
N TYR A 4 -8.24 1.28 6.61
CA TYR A 4 -8.75 2.44 5.89
C TYR A 4 -7.71 3.57 5.85
N GLU A 5 -7.09 3.89 6.99
CA GLU A 5 -6.00 4.90 7.06
C GLU A 5 -4.82 4.51 6.17
N ALA A 6 -4.43 3.23 6.18
CA ALA A 6 -3.34 2.73 5.36
C ALA A 6 -3.62 2.93 3.86
N ILE A 7 -4.82 2.60 3.41
CA ILE A 7 -5.27 2.79 2.03
C ILE A 7 -5.22 4.28 1.64
N GLN A 8 -5.67 5.17 2.52
CA GLN A 8 -5.63 6.62 2.25
C GLN A 8 -4.19 7.11 2.08
N LEU A 9 -3.27 6.72 2.95
CA LEU A 9 -1.87 7.10 2.85
C LEU A 9 -1.23 6.58 1.55
N ILE A 10 -1.49 5.33 1.18
CA ILE A 10 -0.98 4.75 -0.07
C ILE A 10 -1.55 5.49 -1.30
N LYS A 11 -2.83 5.89 -1.25
CA LYS A 11 -3.44 6.71 -2.31
C LYS A 11 -2.85 8.11 -2.40
N GLN A 12 -2.55 8.75 -1.27
CA GLN A 12 -1.93 10.08 -1.22
C GLN A 12 -0.55 10.11 -1.89
N ILE A 13 0.19 9.00 -1.86
CA ILE A 13 1.49 8.86 -2.53
C ILE A 13 1.39 8.35 -3.99
N GLY A 14 0.17 8.32 -4.54
CA GLY A 14 -0.08 8.11 -5.97
C GLY A 14 -0.42 6.69 -6.41
N PHE A 15 -0.54 5.73 -5.48
CA PHE A 15 -0.86 4.34 -5.82
C PHE A 15 -2.37 4.10 -5.73
N ASN A 16 -2.89 3.21 -6.56
CA ASN A 16 -4.25 2.71 -6.40
C ASN A 16 -4.25 1.48 -5.48
N VAL A 17 -5.25 1.38 -4.60
CA VAL A 17 -5.42 0.23 -3.71
C VAL A 17 -6.87 -0.21 -3.68
N ARG A 18 -7.10 -1.52 -3.85
CA ARG A 18 -8.42 -2.15 -3.74
C ARG A 18 -8.35 -3.50 -3.02
N PRO A 19 -9.35 -3.86 -2.20
CA PRO A 19 -9.41 -5.18 -1.57
C PRO A 19 -9.60 -6.27 -2.63
N VAL A 20 -9.02 -7.45 -2.39
CA VAL A 20 -9.23 -8.64 -3.22
C VAL A 20 -10.30 -9.52 -2.56
N PRO A 21 -11.50 -9.66 -3.16
CA PRO A 21 -12.62 -10.40 -2.55
C PRO A 21 -12.26 -11.83 -2.16
N GLY A 22 -12.75 -12.27 -1.00
CA GLY A 22 -12.51 -13.61 -0.48
C GLY A 22 -11.10 -13.85 0.07
N THR A 23 -10.28 -12.80 0.19
CA THR A 23 -8.90 -12.89 0.72
C THR A 23 -8.62 -11.79 1.75
N SER A 24 -7.54 -11.96 2.52
CA SER A 24 -6.98 -10.91 3.38
C SER A 24 -5.87 -10.12 2.67
N SER A 25 -6.03 -9.86 1.37
CA SER A 25 -5.04 -9.22 0.52
C SER A 25 -5.62 -8.00 -0.19
N TYR A 26 -4.73 -7.07 -0.51
CA TYR A 26 -5.00 -5.85 -1.24
C TYR A 26 -4.20 -5.85 -2.53
N MET A 27 -4.87 -5.51 -3.62
CA MET A 27 -4.20 -5.21 -4.87
C MET A 27 -3.72 -3.77 -4.82
N ILE A 28 -2.43 -3.58 -5.10
CA ILE A 28 -1.78 -2.28 -5.21
C ILE A 28 -1.34 -2.10 -6.65
N GLU A 29 -1.64 -0.93 -7.22
CA GLU A 29 -1.24 -0.55 -8.55
C GLU A 29 -0.39 0.73 -8.49
N THR A 30 0.79 0.68 -9.13
CA THR A 30 1.73 1.81 -9.20
C THR A 30 1.24 2.87 -10.20
N PRO A 31 1.73 4.12 -10.12
CA PRO A 31 1.40 5.16 -11.12
C PRO A 31 1.72 4.75 -12.57
N GLU A 32 2.69 3.86 -12.76
CA GLU A 32 3.12 3.34 -14.05
C GLU A 32 2.28 2.14 -14.53
N GLY A 33 1.25 1.75 -13.77
CA GLY A 33 0.31 0.68 -14.12
C GLY A 33 0.77 -0.73 -13.75
N LYS A 34 1.85 -0.88 -12.96
CA LYS A 34 2.25 -2.20 -12.44
C LYS A 34 1.32 -2.62 -11.31
N ILE A 35 0.95 -3.89 -11.28
CA ILE A 35 0.00 -4.43 -10.30
C ILE A 35 0.69 -5.52 -9.47
N SER A 36 0.55 -5.45 -8.15
CA SER A 36 0.99 -6.50 -7.23
C SER A 36 0.06 -6.61 -6.02
N TRP A 37 0.16 -7.72 -5.28
CA TRP A 37 -0.75 -8.07 -4.20
C TRP A 37 -0.01 -8.10 -2.86
N LEU A 38 -0.53 -7.38 -1.87
CA LEU A 38 0.03 -7.34 -0.53
C LEU A 38 -0.98 -7.90 0.47
N LYS A 39 -0.51 -8.73 1.40
CA LYS A 39 -1.34 -9.14 2.55
C LYS A 39 -1.63 -7.93 3.42
N GLU A 40 -2.84 -7.86 3.96
CA GLU A 40 -3.29 -6.77 4.84
C GLU A 40 -2.30 -6.50 5.98
N LYS A 41 -1.87 -7.56 6.68
CA LYS A 41 -0.90 -7.46 7.78
C LYS A 41 0.42 -6.83 7.34
N THR A 42 0.95 -7.26 6.19
CA THR A 42 2.20 -6.72 5.63
C THR A 42 2.03 -5.25 5.27
N MET A 43 0.90 -4.90 4.65
CA MET A 43 0.60 -3.51 4.27
C MET A 43 0.49 -2.61 5.49
N LEU A 44 -0.22 -3.04 6.53
CA LEU A 44 -0.33 -2.31 7.79
C LEU A 44 1.04 -2.13 8.46
N GLN A 45 1.87 -3.16 8.50
CA GLN A 45 3.22 -3.08 9.08
C GLN A 45 4.11 -2.10 8.32
N LEU A 46 4.10 -2.17 6.99
CA LEU A 46 4.88 -1.29 6.11
C LEU A 46 4.47 0.17 6.28
N VAL A 47 3.18 0.47 6.12
CA VAL A 47 2.67 1.84 6.21
C VAL A 47 2.85 2.38 7.63
N THR A 48 2.66 1.58 8.68
CA THR A 48 2.83 2.06 10.06
C THR A 48 4.28 2.48 10.32
N SER A 49 5.24 1.73 9.77
CA SER A 49 6.67 2.00 9.94
C SER A 49 7.14 3.24 9.17
N LEU A 50 6.44 3.63 8.10
CA LEU A 50 6.87 4.66 7.16
C LEU A 50 5.89 5.85 7.03
N LYS A 51 4.80 5.87 7.81
CA LYS A 51 3.74 6.90 7.72
C LYS A 51 4.25 8.33 7.89
N ASP A 52 5.31 8.54 8.67
CA ASP A 52 5.87 9.85 8.95
C ASP A 52 6.84 10.33 7.84
N ASN A 53 7.13 9.48 6.85
CA ASN A 53 7.94 9.80 5.68
C ASN A 53 7.31 9.25 4.38
N PRO A 54 6.35 10.00 3.78
CA PRO A 54 5.63 9.58 2.58
C PRO A 54 6.53 9.25 1.38
N ASN A 55 7.65 9.96 1.22
CA ASN A 55 8.61 9.69 0.15
C ASN A 55 9.30 8.34 0.33
N HIS A 56 9.69 8.00 1.56
CA HIS A 56 10.27 6.70 1.86
C HIS A 56 9.24 5.58 1.66
N LEU A 57 8.00 5.76 2.12
CA LEU A 57 6.91 4.81 1.87
C LEU A 57 6.72 4.54 0.36
N ARG A 58 6.73 5.60 -0.47
CA ARG A 58 6.63 5.50 -1.93
C ARG A 58 7.77 4.71 -2.54
N THR A 59 9.02 5.02 -2.17
CA THR A 59 10.20 4.29 -2.68
C THR A 59 10.14 2.82 -2.30
N THR A 60 9.87 2.50 -1.03
CA THR A 60 9.80 1.11 -0.57
C THR A 60 8.68 0.34 -1.26
N LEU A 61 7.50 0.94 -1.47
CA LEU A 61 6.42 0.29 -2.22
C LEU A 61 6.82 0.03 -3.67
N ASN A 62 7.51 0.95 -4.34
CA ASN A 62 7.99 0.73 -5.71
C ASN A 62 9.08 -0.35 -5.82
N GLU A 63 9.84 -0.60 -4.75
CA GLU A 63 10.89 -1.63 -4.74
C GLU A 63 10.32 -3.05 -4.53
N ILE A 64 9.19 -3.17 -3.81
CA ILE A 64 8.60 -4.48 -3.47
C ILE A 64 7.45 -4.91 -4.41
N LEU A 65 6.98 -4.02 -5.30
CA LEU A 65 5.89 -4.27 -6.26
C LEU A 65 6.43 -4.43 -7.68
#